data_AF-A0A519UZH9-F1
#
_entry.id   AF-A0A519UZH9-F1
#
_cell.length_a   1.000
_cell.length_b   1.000
_cell.length_c   1.000
_cell.angle_alpha   90.00
_cell.angle_beta   90.00
_cell.angle_gamma   90.00
#
_symmetry.space_group_name_H-M   'P 1'
#
loop_
_entity.id
_entity.type
_entity.pdbx_description
1 polymer ?
#
loop_
_entity_poly.entity_id
_entity_poly.type
_entity_poly.pdbx_seq_one_letter_code
_entity_poly.pdbx_strand_id
1 'polypeptide(L)'
;QVILSVFGSAYAVAKVRDYDRASAVVLAYQESPDAQQLAAQLIFGGVGAVGKLPVTVASNLPAGSGLTTQPGLRLAYAHPEDAGMDNHLEARVDSIMVQALAARATPGGQVLIARRGVVVLRKSYGYQATTGAVALPLVAAPNASSASAAGNFGSEPGGASATNQPALPPTRPASPRLVQNTDLYDLASLTKVLAATPALLKLQEQGQFSPDSTLGQYFPFLRKTDKASLKLRDVLAHQAGLPAWIPFWKALANNDGTLRRRWFRADSSARFPLPVARGLWGRQDLPAYIYGQIGAAPLTPRPGYVYSDLSFYLYPWLVRQRSGQAFEAFLAQQVYRPLGSNLHFQPLHHALASRLVPTEYDSLFRRQLLRGYVDDEGAALLGGVSGHAGLFGSANDVAQLAQAYAWGLPAAPQPAERQHRARRVGRQLRAFGLHGHVFLG
;
A
#
# COMPACT_ATOMS: atom_id res chain seq x y z
N GLN A 1 -10.24 22.53 -7.52
CA GLN A 1 -11.48 22.21 -8.26
C GLN A 1 -12.49 21.69 -7.25
N VAL A 2 -13.74 22.11 -7.35
CA VAL A 2 -14.83 21.71 -6.44
C VAL A 2 -15.92 21.07 -7.26
N ILE A 3 -16.43 19.92 -6.84
CA ILE A 3 -17.60 19.27 -7.46
C ILE A 3 -18.73 19.25 -6.43
N LEU A 4 -19.86 19.87 -6.77
CA LEU A 4 -21.05 19.92 -5.95
C LEU A 4 -21.95 18.73 -6.29
N SER A 5 -22.14 17.78 -5.37
CA SER A 5 -23.15 16.74 -5.53
C SER A 5 -24.43 17.12 -4.79
N VAL A 6 -25.56 17.10 -5.48
CA VAL A 6 -26.89 17.40 -4.93
C VAL A 6 -27.73 16.13 -4.96
N PHE A 7 -28.15 15.72 -3.78
CA PHE A 7 -29.16 14.69 -3.57
C PHE A 7 -30.51 15.36 -3.32
N GLY A 8 -31.61 14.70 -3.68
CA GLY A 8 -32.95 15.27 -3.65
C GLY A 8 -33.39 15.92 -4.98
N SER A 9 -34.29 16.90 -4.88
CA SER A 9 -34.85 17.54 -6.07
C SER A 9 -33.79 18.31 -6.89
N ALA A 10 -33.86 18.25 -8.22
CA ALA A 10 -32.98 19.04 -9.09
C ALA A 10 -33.08 20.55 -8.80
N TYR A 11 -34.24 21.05 -8.39
CA TYR A 11 -34.45 22.45 -8.00
C TYR A 11 -33.64 22.88 -6.77
N ALA A 12 -33.11 21.93 -5.99
CA ALA A 12 -32.26 22.25 -4.84
C ALA A 12 -30.93 22.90 -5.27
N VAL A 13 -30.43 22.62 -6.49
CA VAL A 13 -29.21 23.26 -7.01
C VAL A 13 -29.34 24.78 -7.02
N ALA A 14 -30.47 25.30 -7.50
CA ALA A 14 -30.71 26.75 -7.57
C ALA A 14 -30.81 27.42 -6.18
N LYS A 15 -30.96 26.62 -5.11
CA LYS A 15 -30.96 27.11 -3.72
C LYS A 15 -29.56 27.11 -3.09
N VAL A 16 -28.59 26.44 -3.71
CA VAL A 16 -27.20 26.45 -3.25
C VAL A 16 -26.56 27.75 -3.71
N ARG A 17 -26.17 28.59 -2.77
CA ARG A 17 -25.47 29.84 -3.07
C ARG A 17 -24.16 29.55 -3.81
N ASP A 18 -23.90 30.32 -4.87
CA ASP A 18 -22.67 30.25 -5.67
C ASP A 18 -22.37 28.85 -6.27
N TYR A 19 -23.41 28.05 -6.60
CA TYR A 19 -23.24 26.71 -7.20
C TYR A 19 -22.48 26.74 -8.53
N ASP A 20 -22.56 27.85 -9.25
CA ASP A 20 -21.90 28.14 -10.52
C ASP A 20 -20.38 28.29 -10.39
N ARG A 21 -19.85 28.47 -9.17
CA ARG A 21 -18.39 28.43 -8.91
C ARG A 21 -17.85 27.00 -8.86
N ALA A 22 -18.71 25.99 -8.76
CA ALA A 22 -18.26 24.61 -8.76
C ALA A 22 -17.76 24.24 -10.17
N SER A 23 -16.60 23.57 -10.22
CA SER A 23 -16.09 22.99 -11.45
C SER A 23 -17.04 21.93 -12.01
N ALA A 24 -17.85 21.30 -11.16
CA ALA A 24 -19.01 20.57 -11.68
C ALA A 24 -20.17 20.48 -10.68
N VAL A 25 -21.39 20.26 -11.19
CA VAL A 25 -22.57 19.91 -10.39
C VAL A 25 -23.03 18.50 -10.76
N VAL A 26 -23.19 17.61 -9.79
CA VAL A 26 -23.74 16.26 -9.96
C VAL A 26 -25.14 16.23 -9.40
N LEU A 27 -26.14 15.91 -10.23
CA LEU A 27 -27.49 15.63 -9.74
C LEU A 27 -27.64 14.13 -9.54
N ALA A 28 -27.64 13.71 -8.27
CA ALA A 28 -27.76 12.32 -7.87
C ALA A 28 -29.21 11.93 -7.47
N TYR A 29 -30.10 12.91 -7.34
CA TYR A 29 -31.54 12.83 -7.03
C TYR A 29 -31.99 12.12 -5.75
N GLN A 30 -31.53 10.91 -5.48
CA GLN A 30 -32.00 10.12 -4.35
C GLN A 30 -31.04 10.22 -3.18
N GLU A 31 -31.57 10.26 -1.97
CA GLU A 31 -30.78 10.22 -0.73
C GLU A 31 -30.56 8.78 -0.24
N SER A 32 -30.44 7.82 -1.17
CA SER A 32 -30.15 6.42 -0.84
C SER A 32 -28.63 6.17 -0.73
N PRO A 33 -28.19 5.18 0.06
CA PRO A 33 -26.80 4.75 0.07
C PRO A 33 -26.25 4.42 -1.32
N ASP A 34 -27.06 3.80 -2.18
CA ASP A 34 -26.66 3.44 -3.55
C ASP A 34 -26.45 4.67 -4.42
N ALA A 35 -27.34 5.67 -4.33
CA ALA A 35 -27.19 6.93 -5.05
C ALA A 35 -25.93 7.68 -4.59
N GLN A 36 -25.62 7.67 -3.29
CA GLN A 36 -24.39 8.25 -2.75
C GLN A 36 -23.14 7.52 -3.26
N GLN A 37 -23.16 6.19 -3.30
CA GLN A 37 -22.07 5.40 -3.85
C GLN A 37 -21.88 5.63 -5.35
N LEU A 38 -22.96 5.65 -6.15
CA LEU A 38 -22.90 5.93 -7.58
C LEU A 38 -22.41 7.35 -7.87
N ALA A 39 -22.85 8.35 -7.09
CA ALA A 39 -22.35 9.72 -7.20
C ALA A 39 -20.84 9.78 -6.93
N ALA A 40 -20.35 9.11 -5.88
CA ALA A 40 -18.93 9.03 -5.60
C ALA A 40 -18.17 8.32 -6.74
N GLN A 41 -18.67 7.18 -7.22
CA GLN A 41 -18.07 6.48 -8.35
C GLN A 41 -18.04 7.34 -9.62
N LEU A 42 -19.08 8.12 -9.90
CA LEU A 42 -19.13 9.02 -11.04
C LEU A 42 -18.09 10.13 -10.93
N ILE A 43 -18.01 10.77 -9.74
CA ILE A 43 -17.05 11.84 -9.45
C ILE A 43 -15.60 11.36 -9.59
N PHE A 44 -15.32 10.15 -9.10
CA PHE A 44 -13.98 9.57 -9.16
C PHE A 44 -13.71 8.76 -10.44
N GLY A 45 -14.68 8.64 -11.35
CA GLY A 45 -14.53 8.00 -12.67
C GLY A 45 -14.58 6.47 -12.66
N GLY A 46 -15.17 5.84 -11.64
CA GLY A 46 -15.54 4.43 -11.66
C GLY A 46 -16.68 4.15 -12.64
N VAL A 47 -17.69 5.02 -12.68
CA VAL A 47 -18.81 4.94 -13.64
C VAL A 47 -18.89 6.20 -14.51
N GLY A 48 -19.50 6.07 -15.68
CA GLY A 48 -19.76 7.18 -16.59
C GLY A 48 -21.16 7.78 -16.39
N ALA A 49 -21.37 8.98 -16.94
CA ALA A 49 -22.65 9.66 -16.97
C ALA A 49 -23.06 9.95 -18.42
N VAL A 50 -24.35 9.81 -18.70
CA VAL A 50 -24.97 10.25 -19.97
C VAL A 50 -26.24 11.07 -19.74
N GLY A 51 -26.63 11.29 -18.49
CA GLY A 51 -27.91 11.89 -18.14
C GLY A 51 -28.03 13.35 -18.58
N LYS A 52 -29.23 13.74 -18.99
CA LYS A 52 -29.62 15.14 -19.28
C LYS A 52 -30.73 15.64 -18.35
N LEU A 53 -30.74 16.93 -18.00
CA LEU A 53 -31.77 17.53 -17.17
C LEU A 53 -33.15 17.29 -17.77
N PRO A 54 -34.11 16.73 -17.02
CA PRO A 54 -35.49 16.62 -17.49
C PRO A 54 -36.24 17.95 -17.41
N VAL A 55 -35.76 18.89 -16.58
CA VAL A 55 -36.40 20.18 -16.30
C VAL A 55 -35.37 21.31 -16.28
N THR A 56 -35.79 22.54 -16.54
CA THR A 56 -34.95 23.72 -16.36
C THR A 56 -34.83 24.03 -14.87
N VAL A 57 -33.61 24.01 -14.34
CA VAL A 57 -33.32 24.20 -12.91
C VAL A 57 -32.94 25.65 -12.60
N ALA A 58 -32.24 26.28 -13.52
CA ALA A 58 -31.83 27.69 -13.47
C ALA A 58 -31.62 28.21 -14.91
N SER A 59 -31.46 29.52 -15.07
CA SER A 59 -31.27 30.14 -16.40
C SER A 59 -30.05 29.59 -17.15
N ASN A 60 -28.97 29.25 -16.43
CA ASN A 60 -27.76 28.61 -16.98
C ASN A 60 -27.80 27.07 -16.97
N LEU A 61 -28.90 26.46 -16.52
CA LEU A 61 -29.11 25.00 -16.47
C LEU A 61 -30.49 24.64 -17.07
N PRO A 62 -30.70 24.85 -18.38
CA PRO A 62 -31.95 24.52 -19.05
C PRO A 62 -32.16 23.01 -19.18
N ALA A 63 -33.43 22.59 -19.32
CA ALA A 63 -33.79 21.21 -19.67
C ALA A 63 -32.98 20.72 -20.89
N GLY A 64 -32.56 19.46 -20.86
CA GLY A 64 -31.69 18.86 -21.88
C GLY A 64 -30.18 19.09 -21.65
N SER A 65 -29.79 19.93 -20.70
CA SER A 65 -28.37 20.11 -20.34
C SER A 65 -27.78 18.86 -19.70
N GLY A 66 -26.47 18.62 -19.85
CA GLY A 66 -25.75 17.57 -19.12
C GLY A 66 -24.49 17.14 -19.84
N LEU A 67 -23.52 16.61 -19.11
CA LEU A 67 -22.26 16.13 -19.66
C LEU A 67 -22.30 14.62 -19.88
N THR A 68 -21.57 14.17 -20.90
CA THR A 68 -21.27 12.76 -21.10
C THR A 68 -19.86 12.48 -20.60
N THR A 69 -19.70 11.57 -19.65
CA THR A 69 -18.40 11.13 -19.13
C THR A 69 -18.20 9.64 -19.40
N GLN A 70 -16.96 9.24 -19.61
CA GLN A 70 -16.59 7.83 -19.85
C GLN A 70 -16.26 7.14 -18.51
N PRO A 71 -16.67 5.88 -18.31
CA PRO A 71 -16.27 5.08 -17.15
C PRO A 71 -14.81 4.62 -17.26
N GLY A 72 -14.31 3.98 -16.20
CA GLY A 72 -13.08 3.18 -16.24
C GLY A 72 -11.80 3.91 -15.80
N LEU A 73 -11.86 5.17 -15.36
CA LEU A 73 -10.68 5.79 -14.74
C LEU A 73 -10.28 5.10 -13.42
N ARG A 74 -11.26 4.54 -12.72
CA ARG A 74 -11.12 3.81 -11.46
C ARG A 74 -11.90 2.51 -11.52
N LEU A 75 -11.68 1.63 -10.54
CA LEU A 75 -12.57 0.49 -10.33
C LEU A 75 -13.99 0.98 -10.02
N ALA A 76 -14.97 0.34 -10.64
CA ALA A 76 -16.38 0.46 -10.27
C ALA A 76 -16.71 -0.48 -9.11
N TYR A 77 -17.87 -0.28 -8.49
CA TYR A 77 -18.41 -1.07 -7.39
C TYR A 77 -19.87 -1.36 -7.70
N ALA A 78 -20.24 -2.64 -7.65
CA ALA A 78 -21.61 -3.10 -7.96
C ALA A 78 -21.89 -4.42 -7.23
N HIS A 79 -23.12 -4.91 -7.35
CA HIS A 79 -23.46 -6.24 -6.84
C HIS A 79 -22.82 -7.34 -7.72
N PRO A 80 -22.60 -8.55 -7.18
CA PRO A 80 -22.04 -9.67 -7.95
C PRO A 80 -22.78 -9.93 -9.27
N GLU A 81 -24.11 -9.92 -9.26
CA GLU A 81 -24.97 -10.15 -10.41
C GLU A 81 -24.80 -9.11 -11.53
N ASP A 82 -24.55 -7.84 -11.19
CA ASP A 82 -24.29 -6.77 -12.16
C ASP A 82 -22.99 -7.01 -12.93
N ALA A 83 -22.04 -7.71 -12.30
CA ALA A 83 -20.79 -8.15 -12.92
C ALA A 83 -20.89 -9.56 -13.53
N GLY A 84 -22.09 -10.15 -13.61
CA GLY A 84 -22.32 -11.51 -14.12
C GLY A 84 -21.71 -12.60 -13.24
N MET A 85 -21.71 -12.39 -11.92
CA MET A 85 -21.29 -13.37 -10.91
C MET A 85 -22.48 -13.85 -10.09
N ASP A 86 -22.30 -14.97 -9.40
CA ASP A 86 -23.29 -15.58 -8.50
C ASP A 86 -23.64 -14.64 -7.34
N ASN A 87 -24.93 -14.37 -7.11
CA ASN A 87 -25.41 -13.50 -6.04
C ASN A 87 -25.24 -14.12 -4.63
N HIS A 88 -24.95 -15.43 -4.54
CA HIS A 88 -24.57 -16.10 -3.29
C HIS A 88 -23.06 -16.01 -2.98
N LEU A 89 -22.28 -15.32 -3.80
CA LEU A 89 -20.82 -15.18 -3.62
C LEU A 89 -20.45 -14.68 -2.22
N GLU A 90 -21.10 -13.63 -1.74
CA GLU A 90 -20.79 -13.05 -0.43
C GLU A 90 -21.02 -14.05 0.70
N ALA A 91 -22.17 -14.75 0.70
CA ALA A 91 -22.49 -15.74 1.72
C ALA A 91 -21.47 -16.90 1.75
N ARG A 92 -20.95 -17.31 0.59
CA ARG A 92 -19.89 -18.32 0.49
C ARG A 92 -18.57 -17.83 1.08
N VAL A 93 -18.19 -16.59 0.81
CA VAL A 93 -16.97 -15.98 1.38
C VAL A 93 -17.11 -15.82 2.89
N ASP A 94 -18.26 -15.34 3.36
CA ASP A 94 -18.55 -15.20 4.79
C ASP A 94 -18.38 -16.53 5.53
N SER A 95 -18.93 -17.63 4.98
CA SER A 95 -18.80 -18.97 5.56
C SER A 95 -17.34 -19.40 5.72
N ILE A 96 -16.51 -19.19 4.69
CA ILE A 96 -15.08 -19.53 4.72
C ILE A 96 -14.34 -18.68 5.76
N MET A 97 -14.60 -17.37 5.80
CA MET A 97 -13.95 -16.47 6.75
C MET A 97 -14.34 -16.77 8.19
N VAL A 98 -15.62 -17.09 8.45
CA VAL A 98 -16.08 -17.53 9.77
C VAL A 98 -15.35 -18.81 10.21
N GLN A 99 -15.20 -19.79 9.32
CA GLN A 99 -14.45 -21.02 9.62
C GLN A 99 -12.97 -20.74 9.91
N ALA A 100 -12.32 -19.87 9.12
CA ALA A 100 -10.92 -19.50 9.33
C ALA A 100 -10.70 -18.79 10.68
N LEU A 101 -11.62 -17.90 11.07
CA LEU A 101 -11.58 -17.22 12.38
C LEU A 101 -11.82 -18.21 13.52
N ALA A 102 -12.81 -19.10 13.40
CA ALA A 102 -13.10 -20.12 14.41
C ALA A 102 -11.93 -21.09 14.61
N ALA A 103 -11.25 -21.46 13.52
CA ALA A 103 -10.05 -22.30 13.54
C ALA A 103 -8.77 -21.54 13.99
N ARG A 104 -8.86 -20.22 14.25
CA ARG A 104 -7.72 -19.35 14.56
C ARG A 104 -6.61 -19.39 13.49
N ALA A 105 -6.97 -19.69 12.24
CA ALA A 105 -6.04 -19.68 11.11
C ALA A 105 -5.56 -18.26 10.77
N THR A 106 -6.37 -17.24 11.12
CA THR A 106 -6.01 -15.83 11.06
C THR A 106 -6.79 -15.07 12.16
N PRO A 107 -6.23 -13.99 12.75
CA PRO A 107 -7.00 -13.10 13.62
C PRO A 107 -8.10 -12.34 12.87
N GLY A 108 -7.92 -12.10 11.57
CA GLY A 108 -8.77 -11.24 10.76
C GLY A 108 -8.15 -10.93 9.40
N GLY A 109 -8.88 -10.22 8.55
CA GLY A 109 -8.39 -9.86 7.22
C GLY A 109 -9.39 -9.09 6.40
N GLN A 110 -8.91 -8.56 5.27
CA GLN A 110 -9.73 -7.97 4.23
C GLN A 110 -9.87 -8.95 3.07
N VAL A 111 -11.08 -9.09 2.54
CA VAL A 111 -11.36 -9.83 1.32
C VAL A 111 -11.93 -8.88 0.28
N LEU A 112 -11.37 -8.91 -0.93
CA LEU A 112 -11.87 -8.15 -2.06
C LEU A 112 -11.92 -9.05 -3.30
N ILE A 113 -13.06 -9.02 -3.99
CA ILE A 113 -13.25 -9.72 -5.26
C ILE A 113 -13.64 -8.69 -6.32
N ALA A 114 -12.93 -8.72 -7.45
CA ALA A 114 -13.18 -7.84 -8.58
C ALA A 114 -13.11 -8.60 -9.90
N ARG A 115 -13.97 -8.22 -10.85
CA ARG A 115 -14.06 -8.80 -12.19
C ARG A 115 -14.19 -7.69 -13.21
N ARG A 116 -13.27 -7.65 -14.19
CA ARG A 116 -13.30 -6.71 -15.33
C ARG A 116 -13.46 -5.25 -14.90
N GLY A 117 -12.68 -4.82 -13.90
CA GLY A 117 -12.72 -3.45 -13.38
C GLY A 117 -13.86 -3.17 -12.39
N VAL A 118 -14.71 -4.14 -12.05
CA VAL A 118 -15.81 -3.98 -11.10
C VAL A 118 -15.52 -4.77 -9.82
N VAL A 119 -15.44 -4.08 -8.68
CA VAL A 119 -15.38 -4.68 -7.34
C VAL A 119 -16.79 -5.13 -6.96
N VAL A 120 -16.94 -6.42 -6.66
CA VAL A 120 -18.23 -7.04 -6.31
C VAL A 120 -18.31 -7.46 -4.85
N LEU A 121 -17.17 -7.49 -4.16
CA LEU A 121 -17.08 -7.74 -2.72
C LEU A 121 -15.90 -6.96 -2.17
N ARG A 122 -16.11 -6.26 -1.06
CA ARG A 122 -15.05 -5.62 -0.27
C ARG A 122 -15.44 -5.63 1.22
N LYS A 123 -14.93 -6.60 1.96
CA LYS A 123 -15.37 -6.87 3.33
C LYS A 123 -14.20 -7.17 4.26
N SER A 124 -14.33 -6.76 5.51
CA SER A 124 -13.36 -7.00 6.57
C SER A 124 -13.92 -7.95 7.60
N TYR A 125 -13.05 -8.79 8.16
CA TYR A 125 -13.40 -9.84 9.10
C TYR A 125 -12.44 -9.85 10.29
N GLY A 126 -12.94 -10.19 11.47
CA GLY A 126 -12.12 -10.40 12.66
C GLY A 126 -11.40 -9.15 13.16
N TYR A 127 -10.24 -9.36 13.78
CA TYR A 127 -9.46 -8.35 14.50
C TYR A 127 -8.06 -8.20 13.91
N GLN A 128 -7.44 -7.04 14.11
CA GLN A 128 -6.07 -6.77 13.68
C GLN A 128 -5.03 -7.68 14.37
N ALA A 129 -5.34 -8.20 15.56
CA ALA A 129 -4.49 -9.11 16.31
C ALA A 129 -5.34 -9.98 17.25
N THR A 130 -4.83 -11.16 17.62
CA THR A 130 -5.45 -12.02 18.63
C THR A 130 -5.30 -11.40 20.03
N THR A 131 -6.37 -11.42 20.82
CA THR A 131 -6.30 -11.19 22.27
C THR A 131 -5.40 -12.25 22.91
N GLY A 132 -4.19 -11.86 23.31
CA GLY A 132 -3.22 -12.73 23.97
C GLY A 132 -1.82 -12.77 23.34
N ALA A 133 -1.62 -12.20 22.15
CA ALA A 133 -0.32 -12.24 21.46
C ALA A 133 0.68 -11.13 21.88
N VAL A 134 0.35 -10.28 22.85
CA VAL A 134 1.26 -9.23 23.34
C VAL A 134 1.38 -9.29 24.85
N ALA A 135 2.01 -10.34 25.34
CA ALA A 135 2.65 -10.38 26.65
C ALA A 135 3.81 -11.39 26.61
N LEU A 136 4.86 -11.07 25.87
CA LEU A 136 6.17 -11.68 26.15
C LEU A 136 6.88 -10.79 27.18
N PRO A 137 7.47 -11.36 28.24
CA PRO A 137 8.01 -10.59 29.34
C PRO A 137 9.18 -9.72 28.87
N LEU A 138 9.22 -8.46 29.32
CA LEU A 138 10.44 -7.66 29.27
C LEU A 138 11.52 -8.42 30.07
N VAL A 139 12.59 -8.84 29.40
CA VAL A 139 13.80 -9.26 30.10
C VAL A 139 14.39 -8.01 30.77
N ALA A 140 14.30 -7.96 32.10
CA ALA A 140 14.90 -6.91 32.90
C ALA A 140 16.44 -6.94 32.72
N ALA A 141 17.04 -5.76 32.59
CA ALA A 141 18.49 -5.58 32.60
C ALA A 141 19.08 -5.99 33.97
N PRO A 142 20.32 -6.50 34.03
CA PRO A 142 20.90 -6.97 35.28
C PRO A 142 21.46 -5.79 36.08
N ASN A 143 21.07 -5.67 37.35
CA ASN A 143 22.00 -5.72 38.50
C ASN A 143 21.38 -5.24 39.82
N ALA A 144 22.00 -5.77 40.88
CA ALA A 144 22.07 -5.31 42.28
C ALA A 144 20.99 -5.82 43.26
N SER A 145 21.43 -6.82 44.04
CA SER A 145 21.32 -6.96 45.51
C SER A 145 20.11 -6.33 46.21
N SER A 146 19.36 -7.13 46.97
CA SER A 146 19.60 -7.34 48.42
C SER A 146 18.36 -7.93 49.10
N ALA A 147 18.64 -8.89 49.99
CA ALA A 147 18.03 -9.19 51.29
C ALA A 147 16.53 -8.95 51.58
N SER A 148 16.03 -9.93 52.32
CA SER A 148 14.71 -10.14 52.90
C SER A 148 14.25 -9.13 53.97
N ALA A 149 12.91 -9.11 54.14
CA ALA A 149 12.15 -9.19 55.40
C ALA A 149 11.38 -7.95 55.89
N ALA A 150 10.06 -8.16 56.00
CA ALA A 150 9.14 -7.82 57.10
C ALA A 150 8.77 -6.36 57.42
N GLY A 151 7.44 -6.15 57.61
CA GLY A 151 6.94 -5.37 58.76
C GLY A 151 6.12 -4.10 58.49
N ASN A 152 4.80 -4.26 58.39
CA ASN A 152 3.73 -3.61 59.19
C ASN A 152 3.55 -2.06 59.35
N PHE A 153 2.26 -1.69 59.24
CA PHE A 153 1.45 -0.65 59.92
C PHE A 153 1.63 0.88 59.65
N GLY A 154 0.51 1.53 59.26
CA GLY A 154 -0.10 2.63 60.05
C GLY A 154 -0.11 4.07 59.49
N SER A 155 -1.32 4.55 59.11
CA SER A 155 -1.95 5.89 59.31
C SER A 155 -1.30 7.23 58.86
N GLU A 156 -2.14 8.07 58.22
CA GLU A 156 -1.94 9.40 57.59
C GLU A 156 -1.54 10.58 58.54
N PRO A 157 -1.51 11.89 58.13
CA PRO A 157 -1.33 12.56 56.82
C PRO A 157 -0.26 13.70 56.84
N GLY A 158 0.17 14.18 55.66
CA GLY A 158 0.68 15.55 55.51
C GLY A 158 1.87 15.77 54.57
N GLY A 159 1.80 16.86 53.78
CA GLY A 159 2.98 17.56 53.27
C GLY A 159 3.37 17.27 51.82
N ALA A 160 3.21 18.27 50.97
CA ALA A 160 3.46 18.24 49.53
C ALA A 160 4.92 17.94 49.11
N SER A 161 5.07 17.25 47.98
CA SER A 161 6.13 17.54 47.01
C SER A 161 5.64 17.17 45.60
N ALA A 162 5.52 18.20 44.76
CA ALA A 162 5.19 18.07 43.34
C ALA A 162 6.39 17.48 42.58
N THR A 163 6.27 16.24 42.13
CA THR A 163 7.06 15.71 41.01
C THR A 163 6.13 15.55 39.81
N ASN A 164 6.28 16.45 38.84
CA ASN A 164 5.72 16.28 37.50
C ASN A 164 6.44 15.10 36.82
N GLN A 165 5.97 13.88 37.06
CA GLN A 165 6.11 12.79 36.10
C GLN A 165 4.77 12.64 35.39
N PRO A 166 4.72 12.63 34.05
CA PRO A 166 3.50 12.21 33.37
C PRO A 166 3.25 10.75 33.76
N ALA A 167 2.14 10.51 34.45
CA ALA A 167 1.69 9.18 34.80
C ALA A 167 1.63 8.31 33.54
N LEU A 168 2.34 7.19 33.56
CA LEU A 168 2.15 6.13 32.58
C LEU A 168 0.66 5.78 32.59
N PRO A 169 -0.06 5.84 31.45
CA PRO A 169 -1.45 5.46 31.42
C PRO A 169 -1.55 3.99 31.86
N PRO A 170 -2.54 3.63 32.70
CA PRO A 170 -2.72 2.26 33.12
C PRO A 170 -2.92 1.39 31.88
N THR A 171 -2.08 0.37 31.72
CA THR A 171 -2.15 -0.61 30.63
C THR A 171 -3.36 -1.51 30.82
N ARG A 172 -4.55 -0.97 30.53
CA ARG A 172 -5.70 -1.80 30.18
C ARG A 172 -5.32 -2.54 28.89
N PRO A 173 -5.45 -3.88 28.81
CA PRO A 173 -5.26 -4.56 27.54
C PRO A 173 -6.24 -3.93 26.55
N ALA A 174 -5.70 -3.27 25.51
CA ALA A 174 -6.52 -2.65 24.49
C ALA A 174 -7.43 -3.74 23.92
N SER A 175 -8.75 -3.51 23.95
CA SER A 175 -9.69 -4.39 23.26
C SER A 175 -9.20 -4.57 21.82
N PRO A 176 -9.19 -5.81 21.30
CA PRO A 176 -8.67 -6.06 19.97
C PRO A 176 -9.47 -5.23 18.97
N ARG A 177 -8.78 -4.47 18.12
CA ARG A 177 -9.41 -3.57 17.14
C ARG A 177 -9.92 -4.40 15.98
N LEU A 178 -11.19 -4.23 15.62
CA LEU A 178 -11.78 -4.85 14.43
C LEU A 178 -11.07 -4.38 13.17
N VAL A 179 -10.83 -5.31 12.24
CA VAL A 179 -10.29 -4.97 10.92
C VAL A 179 -11.25 -4.04 10.20
N GLN A 180 -10.71 -2.99 9.59
CA GLN A 180 -11.42 -2.06 8.73
C GLN A 180 -10.94 -2.22 7.29
N ASN A 181 -11.81 -1.94 6.31
CA ASN A 181 -11.49 -1.98 4.88
C ASN A 181 -10.42 -0.94 4.45
N THR A 182 -10.02 -0.06 5.37
CA THR A 182 -9.02 1.01 5.20
C THR A 182 -7.75 0.75 6.01
N ASP A 183 -7.69 -0.36 6.75
CA ASP A 183 -6.47 -0.77 7.42
C ASP A 183 -5.41 -1.18 6.37
N LEU A 184 -4.15 -0.95 6.72
CA LEU A 184 -2.99 -1.14 5.87
C LEU A 184 -2.15 -2.28 6.44
N TYR A 185 -1.79 -3.19 5.56
CA TYR A 185 -0.96 -4.35 5.84
C TYR A 185 0.42 -4.12 5.25
N ASP A 186 1.43 -4.67 5.91
CA ASP A 186 2.68 -4.96 5.22
C ASP A 186 2.40 -6.02 4.15
N LEU A 187 2.75 -5.71 2.91
CA LEU A 187 2.47 -6.58 1.77
C LEU A 187 3.62 -7.56 1.49
N ALA A 188 4.70 -7.51 2.27
CA ALA A 188 5.84 -8.41 2.17
C ALA A 188 6.27 -8.59 0.69
N SER A 189 6.42 -9.84 0.24
CA SER A 189 6.85 -10.19 -1.11
C SER A 189 5.91 -9.79 -2.25
N LEU A 190 4.65 -9.38 -1.98
CA LEU A 190 3.83 -8.75 -3.02
C LEU A 190 4.48 -7.47 -3.56
N THR A 191 5.36 -6.82 -2.78
CA THR A 191 6.14 -5.67 -3.21
C THR A 191 6.89 -5.93 -4.53
N LYS A 192 7.35 -7.15 -4.80
CA LYS A 192 8.00 -7.49 -6.08
C LYS A 192 7.10 -7.17 -7.27
N VAL A 193 5.86 -7.65 -7.22
CA VAL A 193 4.88 -7.49 -8.30
C VAL A 193 4.14 -6.16 -8.24
N LEU A 194 4.06 -5.53 -7.06
CA LEU A 194 3.34 -4.27 -6.85
C LEU A 194 4.22 -3.01 -6.93
N ALA A 195 5.54 -3.13 -6.82
CA ALA A 195 6.48 -2.01 -6.85
C ALA A 195 7.63 -2.22 -7.84
N ALA A 196 8.44 -3.27 -7.67
CA ALA A 196 9.61 -3.47 -8.55
C ALA A 196 9.21 -3.70 -10.01
N THR A 197 8.32 -4.66 -10.28
CA THR A 197 7.85 -4.96 -11.63
C THR A 197 7.27 -3.74 -12.36
N PRO A 198 6.29 -3.00 -11.81
CA PRO A 198 5.74 -1.85 -12.53
C PRO A 198 6.75 -0.70 -12.68
N ALA A 199 7.70 -0.53 -11.74
CA ALA A 199 8.78 0.43 -11.91
C ALA A 199 9.69 0.07 -13.11
N LEU A 200 10.10 -1.19 -13.22
CA LEU A 200 10.92 -1.67 -14.33
C LEU A 200 10.17 -1.59 -15.67
N LEU A 201 8.88 -1.93 -15.69
CA LEU A 201 8.03 -1.78 -16.88
C LEU A 201 7.92 -0.31 -17.32
N LYS A 202 7.78 0.63 -16.37
CA LYS A 202 7.76 2.07 -16.67
C LYS A 202 9.09 2.57 -17.20
N LEU A 203 10.21 2.15 -16.62
CA LEU A 203 11.54 2.46 -17.18
C LEU A 203 11.72 1.85 -18.58
N GLN A 204 11.18 0.65 -18.82
CA GLN A 204 11.23 0.01 -20.14
C GLN A 204 10.43 0.79 -21.18
N GLU A 205 9.22 1.21 -20.84
CA GLU A 205 8.37 2.07 -21.68
C GLU A 205 9.11 3.37 -22.06
N GLN A 206 9.96 3.89 -21.16
CA GLN A 206 10.77 5.08 -21.36
C GLN A 206 12.12 4.82 -22.07
N GLY A 207 12.40 3.57 -22.48
CA GLY A 207 13.67 3.20 -23.11
C GLY A 207 14.88 3.19 -22.15
N GLN A 208 14.64 3.22 -20.84
CA GLN A 208 15.69 3.31 -19.80
C GLN A 208 16.03 1.96 -19.15
N PHE A 209 15.26 0.92 -19.44
CA PHE A 209 15.47 -0.45 -18.98
C PHE A 209 15.14 -1.45 -20.10
N SER A 210 15.84 -2.57 -20.09
CA SER A 210 15.63 -3.71 -20.97
C SER A 210 15.96 -4.99 -20.21
N PRO A 211 15.09 -6.00 -20.22
CA PRO A 211 15.36 -7.30 -19.61
C PRO A 211 16.47 -8.08 -20.36
N ASP A 212 16.83 -7.67 -21.58
CA ASP A 212 17.89 -8.29 -22.36
C ASP A 212 19.30 -7.80 -22.02
N SER A 213 19.39 -6.70 -21.27
CA SER A 213 20.64 -6.22 -20.71
C SER A 213 21.09 -7.06 -19.50
N THR A 214 22.33 -6.87 -19.09
CA THR A 214 22.91 -7.61 -17.96
C THR A 214 22.97 -6.79 -16.66
N LEU A 215 23.11 -7.45 -15.53
CA LEU A 215 23.29 -6.78 -14.23
C LEU A 215 24.51 -5.84 -14.26
N GLY A 216 25.64 -6.23 -14.85
CA GLY A 216 26.84 -5.39 -14.92
C GLY A 216 26.67 -4.11 -15.76
N GLN A 217 25.75 -4.11 -16.73
CA GLN A 217 25.42 -2.92 -17.51
C GLN A 217 24.64 -1.90 -16.67
N TYR A 218 23.70 -2.37 -15.84
CA TYR A 218 22.89 -1.50 -14.98
C TYR A 218 23.56 -1.11 -13.67
N PHE A 219 24.33 -2.02 -13.06
CA PHE A 219 24.88 -1.88 -11.71
C PHE A 219 26.41 -1.88 -11.77
N PRO A 220 27.06 -0.70 -11.81
CA PRO A 220 28.51 -0.59 -11.97
C PRO A 220 29.31 -1.35 -10.90
N PHE A 221 28.78 -1.42 -9.67
CA PHE A 221 29.38 -2.13 -8.54
C PHE A 221 29.36 -3.66 -8.70
N LEU A 222 28.64 -4.22 -9.68
CA LEU A 222 28.61 -5.66 -9.98
C LEU A 222 29.51 -6.04 -11.17
N ARG A 223 30.14 -5.09 -11.87
CA ARG A 223 30.92 -5.38 -13.09
C ARG A 223 32.12 -6.29 -12.87
N LYS A 224 32.66 -6.32 -11.66
CA LYS A 224 33.82 -7.14 -11.28
C LYS A 224 33.42 -8.41 -10.52
N THR A 225 32.15 -8.81 -10.58
CA THR A 225 31.67 -10.03 -9.95
C THR A 225 31.14 -11.01 -11.00
N ASP A 226 30.93 -12.25 -10.61
CA ASP A 226 30.26 -13.30 -11.38
C ASP A 226 28.78 -12.95 -11.72
N LYS A 227 28.25 -11.85 -11.20
CA LYS A 227 26.91 -11.34 -11.52
C LYS A 227 26.87 -10.49 -12.79
N ALA A 228 28.02 -9.98 -13.26
CA ALA A 228 28.08 -8.97 -14.31
C ALA A 228 27.38 -9.38 -15.62
N SER A 229 27.50 -10.65 -16.00
CA SER A 229 26.97 -11.20 -17.25
C SER A 229 25.53 -11.73 -17.15
N LEU A 230 24.96 -11.80 -15.95
CA LEU A 230 23.61 -12.34 -15.75
C LEU A 230 22.59 -11.43 -16.45
N LYS A 231 21.79 -12.00 -17.35
CA LYS A 231 20.73 -11.29 -18.04
C LYS A 231 19.57 -11.00 -17.09
N LEU A 232 19.03 -9.79 -17.17
CA LEU A 232 17.91 -9.38 -16.31
C LEU A 232 16.68 -10.26 -16.51
N ARG A 233 16.43 -10.76 -17.73
CA ARG A 233 15.34 -11.72 -18.01
C ARG A 233 15.41 -12.96 -17.13
N ASP A 234 16.59 -13.56 -17.00
CA ASP A 234 16.78 -14.79 -16.23
C ASP A 234 16.77 -14.48 -14.74
N VAL A 235 17.28 -13.31 -14.34
CA VAL A 235 17.23 -12.81 -12.96
C VAL A 235 15.79 -12.59 -12.50
N LEU A 236 14.98 -11.91 -13.31
CA LEU A 236 13.56 -11.64 -13.03
C LEU A 236 12.70 -12.90 -13.09
N ALA A 237 13.10 -13.89 -13.89
CA ALA A 237 12.47 -15.22 -13.95
C ALA A 237 12.96 -16.17 -12.84
N HIS A 238 13.82 -15.71 -11.92
CA HIS A 238 14.40 -16.53 -10.84
C HIS A 238 15.20 -17.75 -11.34
N GLN A 239 15.88 -17.61 -12.48
CA GLN A 239 16.64 -18.67 -13.16
C GLN A 239 18.14 -18.36 -13.29
N ALA A 240 18.60 -17.24 -12.72
CA ALA A 240 19.99 -16.78 -12.83
C ALA A 240 20.95 -17.37 -11.79
N GLY A 241 20.53 -18.36 -11.00
CA GLY A 241 21.36 -18.98 -9.96
C GLY A 241 21.68 -18.09 -8.76
N LEU A 242 20.94 -17.00 -8.54
CA LEU A 242 21.10 -16.18 -7.35
C LEU A 242 20.63 -16.97 -6.10
N PRO A 243 21.36 -16.91 -4.96
CA PRO A 243 20.87 -17.44 -3.70
C PRO A 243 19.50 -16.88 -3.33
N ALA A 244 18.68 -17.67 -2.66
CA ALA A 244 17.32 -17.25 -2.31
C ALA A 244 17.31 -16.00 -1.40
N TRP A 245 18.12 -16.03 -0.34
CA TRP A 245 18.12 -15.02 0.70
C TRP A 245 19.48 -14.94 1.41
N ILE A 246 19.82 -13.76 1.94
CA ILE A 246 21.00 -13.52 2.77
C ILE A 246 20.54 -12.82 4.06
N PRO A 247 20.82 -13.37 5.26
CA PRO A 247 20.48 -12.74 6.53
C PRO A 247 21.48 -11.62 6.87
N PHE A 248 21.43 -10.51 6.12
CA PHE A 248 22.43 -9.42 6.16
C PHE A 248 22.69 -8.90 7.58
N TRP A 249 21.65 -8.86 8.43
CA TRP A 249 21.70 -8.34 9.79
C TRP A 249 22.59 -9.17 10.73
N LYS A 250 22.76 -10.48 10.49
CA LYS A 250 23.51 -11.35 11.40
C LYS A 250 24.96 -10.92 11.57
N ALA A 251 25.62 -10.52 10.48
CA ALA A 251 26.99 -10.00 10.54
C ALA A 251 27.10 -8.58 11.16
N LEU A 252 25.95 -7.92 11.38
CA LEU A 252 25.85 -6.62 12.05
C LEU A 252 25.53 -6.77 13.56
N ALA A 253 25.35 -8.00 14.05
CA ALA A 253 25.16 -8.32 15.46
C ALA A 253 26.47 -8.81 16.12
N ASN A 254 26.51 -8.74 17.44
CA ASN A 254 27.52 -9.37 18.29
C ASN A 254 27.16 -10.84 18.53
N ASN A 255 28.10 -11.62 19.07
CA ASN A 255 27.89 -13.04 19.36
C ASN A 255 26.80 -13.27 20.42
N ASP A 256 26.52 -12.29 21.28
CA ASP A 256 25.43 -12.31 22.27
C ASP A 256 24.06 -11.88 21.68
N GLY A 257 24.01 -11.65 20.36
CA GLY A 257 22.81 -11.21 19.64
C GLY A 257 22.48 -9.73 19.81
N THR A 258 23.29 -8.94 20.52
CA THR A 258 23.10 -7.48 20.58
C THR A 258 23.55 -6.81 19.29
N LEU A 259 22.86 -5.75 18.88
CA LEU A 259 23.20 -5.04 17.64
C LEU A 259 24.44 -4.18 17.82
N ARG A 260 25.38 -4.26 16.87
CA ARG A 260 26.62 -3.50 16.94
C ARG A 260 26.33 -2.01 16.85
N ARG A 261 26.73 -1.26 17.88
CA ARG A 261 26.62 0.21 17.94
C ARG A 261 27.25 0.90 16.72
N ARG A 262 28.25 0.33 16.05
CA ARG A 262 28.80 0.97 14.83
C ARG A 262 27.82 1.00 13.66
N TRP A 263 26.74 0.23 13.69
CA TRP A 263 25.74 0.10 12.62
C TRP A 263 24.36 0.62 13.03
N PHE A 264 24.05 0.62 14.34
CA PHE A 264 22.73 1.01 14.84
C PHE A 264 22.79 2.02 16.00
N ARG A 265 21.79 2.89 16.06
CA ARG A 265 21.53 3.87 17.13
C ARG A 265 20.05 3.89 17.51
N ALA A 266 19.73 4.36 18.71
CA ALA A 266 18.35 4.53 19.15
C ALA A 266 17.65 5.73 18.47
N ASP A 267 18.43 6.74 18.10
CA ASP A 267 17.96 8.01 17.53
C ASP A 267 18.47 8.23 16.11
N SER A 268 17.69 8.98 15.34
CA SER A 268 18.06 9.42 13.99
C SER A 268 19.19 10.44 14.01
N SER A 269 20.03 10.40 12.99
CA SER A 269 21.01 11.45 12.71
C SER A 269 21.44 11.38 11.24
N ALA A 270 22.19 12.38 10.76
CA ALA A 270 22.77 12.33 9.41
C ALA A 270 23.55 11.02 9.14
N ARG A 271 24.23 10.47 10.17
CA ARG A 271 24.98 9.20 10.05
C ARG A 271 24.09 7.96 10.16
N PHE A 272 22.91 8.06 10.79
CA PHE A 272 21.97 6.97 11.01
C PHE A 272 20.55 7.35 10.55
N PRO A 273 20.33 7.53 9.23
CA PRO A 273 19.07 8.06 8.72
C PRO A 273 18.01 6.98 8.45
N LEU A 274 18.34 5.70 8.54
CA LEU A 274 17.47 4.61 8.08
C LEU A 274 16.57 4.11 9.22
N PRO A 275 15.24 4.28 9.17
CA PRO A 275 14.34 3.80 10.21
C PRO A 275 14.16 2.27 10.09
N VAL A 276 14.95 1.51 10.86
CA VAL A 276 14.93 0.04 10.82
C VAL A 276 13.73 -0.51 11.59
N ALA A 277 13.45 0.08 12.75
CA ALA A 277 12.29 -0.24 13.61
C ALA A 277 12.03 0.92 14.57
N ARG A 278 11.01 0.80 15.42
CA ARG A 278 10.77 1.80 16.48
C ARG A 278 11.98 1.88 17.40
N GLY A 279 12.55 3.07 17.54
CA GLY A 279 13.73 3.32 18.37
C GLY A 279 15.00 2.62 17.87
N LEU A 280 15.08 2.29 16.58
CA LEU A 280 16.24 1.65 15.97
C LEU A 280 16.53 2.25 14.58
N TRP A 281 17.67 2.91 14.47
CA TRP A 281 18.12 3.59 13.26
C TRP A 281 19.43 2.99 12.74
N GLY A 282 19.45 2.69 11.45
CA GLY A 282 20.56 2.09 10.74
C GLY A 282 21.49 3.13 10.10
N ARG A 283 22.78 2.79 10.00
CA ARG A 283 23.81 3.65 9.40
C ARG A 283 23.58 3.86 7.91
N GLN A 284 23.91 5.06 7.40
CA GLN A 284 23.76 5.42 5.99
C GLN A 284 24.50 4.50 4.99
N ASP A 285 25.51 3.75 5.44
CA ASP A 285 26.32 2.87 4.57
C ASP A 285 25.72 1.47 4.40
N LEU A 286 24.61 1.14 5.08
CA LEU A 286 23.97 -0.17 5.01
C LEU A 286 23.58 -0.59 3.58
N PRO A 287 23.08 0.29 2.69
CA PRO A 287 22.81 -0.07 1.30
C PRO A 287 24.07 -0.54 0.57
N ALA A 288 25.19 0.17 0.71
CA ALA A 288 26.46 -0.23 0.10
C ALA A 288 26.97 -1.57 0.64
N TYR A 289 26.79 -1.81 1.95
CA TYR A 289 27.09 -3.10 2.57
C TYR A 289 26.26 -4.24 1.96
N ILE A 290 24.94 -4.06 1.82
CA ILE A 290 24.04 -5.05 1.21
C ILE A 290 24.45 -5.34 -0.24
N TYR A 291 24.72 -4.29 -1.03
CA TYR A 291 25.13 -4.46 -2.44
C TYR A 291 26.45 -5.21 -2.56
N GLY A 292 27.41 -4.94 -1.67
CA GLY A 292 28.66 -5.69 -1.60
C GLY A 292 28.46 -7.16 -1.27
N GLN A 293 27.57 -7.47 -0.31
CA GLN A 293 27.23 -8.85 0.05
C GLN A 293 26.53 -9.60 -1.10
N ILE A 294 25.61 -8.95 -1.83
CA ILE A 294 24.97 -9.52 -3.03
C ILE A 294 26.01 -9.81 -4.12
N GLY A 295 26.94 -8.88 -4.36
CA GLY A 295 28.00 -9.05 -5.34
C GLY A 295 28.97 -10.19 -5.01
N ALA A 296 29.23 -10.42 -3.72
CA ALA A 296 30.15 -11.46 -3.23
C ALA A 296 29.50 -12.85 -3.05
N ALA A 297 28.17 -12.92 -2.92
CA ALA A 297 27.47 -14.18 -2.68
C ALA A 297 27.63 -15.12 -3.89
N PRO A 298 28.08 -16.37 -3.72
CA PRO A 298 28.31 -17.28 -4.85
C PRO A 298 26.99 -17.63 -5.55
N LEU A 299 27.05 -17.85 -6.87
CA LEU A 299 25.92 -18.43 -7.59
C LEU A 299 25.68 -19.88 -7.17
N THR A 300 24.41 -20.28 -7.14
CA THR A 300 24.02 -21.66 -6.87
C THR A 300 24.48 -22.54 -8.04
N PRO A 301 25.12 -23.69 -7.77
CA PRO A 301 25.70 -24.54 -8.81
C PRO A 301 24.65 -25.32 -9.62
N ARG A 302 23.40 -25.42 -9.12
CA ARG A 302 22.35 -26.19 -9.79
C ARG A 302 21.55 -25.29 -10.75
N PRO A 303 21.44 -25.66 -12.03
CA PRO A 303 20.49 -25.00 -12.93
C PRO A 303 19.06 -25.26 -12.42
N GLY A 304 18.22 -24.22 -12.43
CA GLY A 304 16.82 -24.33 -12.00
C GLY A 304 16.26 -23.04 -11.44
N TYR A 305 14.97 -23.10 -11.09
CA TYR A 305 14.25 -22.00 -10.46
C TYR A 305 14.65 -21.87 -8.98
N VAL A 306 15.16 -20.70 -8.59
CA VAL A 306 15.45 -20.34 -7.20
C VAL A 306 14.81 -18.97 -6.91
N TYR A 307 13.73 -18.97 -6.13
CA TYR A 307 13.07 -17.74 -5.69
C TYR A 307 14.07 -16.89 -4.89
N SER A 308 14.52 -15.78 -5.47
CA SER A 308 15.62 -14.97 -4.98
C SER A 308 15.24 -13.51 -4.85
N ASP A 309 15.50 -12.95 -3.67
CA ASP A 309 15.27 -11.54 -3.39
C ASP A 309 16.40 -10.63 -3.86
N LEU A 310 17.59 -11.19 -4.12
CA LEU A 310 18.83 -10.41 -4.12
C LEU A 310 18.86 -9.28 -5.16
N SER A 311 18.33 -9.51 -6.36
CA SER A 311 18.29 -8.47 -7.40
C SER A 311 17.32 -7.33 -7.06
N PHE A 312 16.27 -7.62 -6.30
CA PHE A 312 15.21 -6.66 -5.98
C PHE A 312 15.67 -5.57 -4.99
N TYR A 313 16.70 -5.84 -4.18
CA TYR A 313 17.37 -4.82 -3.37
C TYR A 313 18.01 -3.70 -4.21
N LEU A 314 18.31 -3.99 -5.49
CA LEU A 314 19.07 -3.10 -6.37
C LEU A 314 18.16 -2.16 -7.17
N TYR A 315 16.89 -2.51 -7.37
CA TYR A 315 15.97 -1.75 -8.23
C TYR A 315 15.63 -0.34 -7.74
N PRO A 316 15.51 -0.05 -6.43
CA PRO A 316 15.39 1.33 -5.97
C PRO A 316 16.55 2.22 -6.42
N TRP A 317 17.79 1.70 -6.37
CA TRP A 317 18.96 2.41 -6.87
C TRP A 317 18.88 2.60 -8.38
N LEU A 318 18.50 1.57 -9.15
CA LEU A 318 18.36 1.66 -10.61
C LEU A 318 17.35 2.74 -11.01
N VAL A 319 16.17 2.74 -10.39
CA VAL A 319 15.12 3.73 -10.65
C VAL A 319 15.64 5.13 -10.39
N ARG A 320 16.34 5.34 -9.28
CA ARG A 320 16.95 6.65 -8.98
C ARG A 320 17.97 7.07 -10.01
N GLN A 321 18.85 6.17 -10.47
CA GLN A 321 19.86 6.51 -11.48
C GLN A 321 19.26 6.82 -12.85
N ARG A 322 18.17 6.16 -13.22
CA ARG A 322 17.57 6.30 -14.56
C ARG A 322 16.58 7.46 -14.65
N SER A 323 15.78 7.65 -13.60
CA SER A 323 14.72 8.67 -13.58
C SER A 323 15.09 9.96 -12.83
N GLY A 324 16.13 9.95 -12.00
CA GLY A 324 16.46 11.03 -11.07
C GLY A 324 15.54 11.12 -9.84
N GLN A 325 14.53 10.26 -9.72
CA GLN A 325 13.55 10.27 -8.64
C GLN A 325 13.84 9.19 -7.58
N ALA A 326 13.42 9.42 -6.34
CA ALA A 326 13.38 8.35 -5.34
C ALA A 326 12.38 7.25 -5.78
N PHE A 327 12.62 6.00 -5.39
CA PHE A 327 11.86 4.84 -5.87
C PHE A 327 10.36 4.94 -5.54
N GLU A 328 10.06 5.30 -4.30
CA GLU A 328 8.72 5.53 -3.78
C GLU A 328 8.03 6.71 -4.46
N ALA A 329 8.76 7.79 -4.76
CA ALA A 329 8.22 8.96 -5.46
C ALA A 329 7.89 8.64 -6.92
N PHE A 330 8.78 7.90 -7.59
CA PHE A 330 8.58 7.42 -8.95
C PHE A 330 7.33 6.54 -9.04
N LEU A 331 7.20 5.56 -8.14
CA LEU A 331 6.02 4.69 -8.10
C LEU A 331 4.73 5.44 -7.79
N ALA A 332 4.75 6.35 -6.80
CA ALA A 332 3.60 7.17 -6.48
C ALA A 332 3.13 8.00 -7.68
N GLN A 333 4.06 8.61 -8.43
CA GLN A 333 3.76 9.44 -9.58
C GLN A 333 3.34 8.63 -10.81
N GLN A 334 4.11 7.61 -11.17
CA GLN A 334 4.00 6.91 -12.45
C GLN A 334 2.99 5.76 -12.43
N VAL A 335 2.64 5.26 -11.24
CA VAL A 335 1.83 4.04 -11.07
C VAL A 335 0.64 4.28 -10.15
N TYR A 336 0.87 4.63 -8.88
CA TYR A 336 -0.18 4.55 -7.86
C TYR A 336 -1.23 5.67 -7.95
N ARG A 337 -0.82 6.95 -8.08
CA ARG A 337 -1.79 8.05 -8.24
C ARG A 337 -2.64 7.93 -9.50
N PRO A 338 -2.10 7.56 -10.68
CA PRO A 338 -2.90 7.26 -11.86
C PRO A 338 -3.94 6.15 -11.63
N LEU A 339 -3.68 5.20 -10.75
CA LEU A 339 -4.60 4.11 -10.36
C LEU A 339 -5.56 4.48 -9.23
N GLY A 340 -5.27 5.54 -8.47
CA GLY A 340 -6.02 5.89 -7.27
C GLY A 340 -5.72 4.95 -6.12
N SER A 341 -4.54 4.35 -6.19
CA SER A 341 -4.01 3.46 -5.20
C SER A 341 -3.25 4.25 -4.15
N ASN A 342 -3.45 3.86 -2.90
CA ASN A 342 -2.74 4.39 -1.77
C ASN A 342 -1.58 3.48 -1.36
N LEU A 343 -1.06 2.63 -2.25
CA LEU A 343 0.18 1.89 -2.00
C LEU A 343 1.30 2.88 -1.68
N HIS A 344 2.03 2.63 -0.59
CA HIS A 344 3.17 3.46 -0.20
C HIS A 344 4.17 2.69 0.67
N PHE A 345 5.40 3.18 0.72
CA PHE A 345 6.41 2.74 1.66
C PHE A 345 6.35 3.62 2.93
N GLN A 346 6.99 3.17 4.01
CA GLN A 346 7.15 3.95 5.25
C GLN A 346 5.81 4.54 5.77
N PRO A 347 4.81 3.69 6.07
CA PRO A 347 3.43 4.11 6.26
C PRO A 347 3.19 5.02 7.47
N LEU A 348 4.13 5.04 8.42
CA LEU A 348 4.08 5.94 9.58
C LEU A 348 4.19 7.44 9.19
N HIS A 349 4.66 7.76 7.98
CA HIS A 349 4.65 9.13 7.46
C HIS A 349 3.31 9.53 6.82
N HIS A 350 2.42 8.56 6.59
CA HIS A 350 1.23 8.72 5.73
C HIS A 350 -0.08 8.33 6.41
N ALA A 351 -0.02 7.50 7.45
CA ALA A 351 -1.19 6.91 8.08
C ALA A 351 -1.10 6.93 9.60
N LEU A 352 -2.26 7.04 10.23
CA LEU A 352 -2.41 6.87 11.68
C LEU A 352 -2.01 5.44 12.06
N ALA A 353 -1.23 5.30 13.14
CA ALA A 353 -0.79 4.00 13.64
C ALA A 353 -1.96 3.01 13.84
N SER A 354 -3.14 3.50 14.21
CA SER A 354 -4.35 2.68 14.39
C SER A 354 -4.83 1.96 13.12
N ARG A 355 -4.48 2.48 11.93
CA ARG A 355 -4.77 1.84 10.64
C ARG A 355 -3.72 0.82 10.23
N LEU A 356 -2.56 0.80 10.88
CA LEU A 356 -1.48 -0.14 10.56
C LEU A 356 -1.74 -1.43 11.33
N VAL A 357 -1.89 -2.53 10.61
CA VAL A 357 -2.06 -3.85 11.22
C VAL A 357 -0.69 -4.32 11.73
N PRO A 358 -0.58 -4.86 12.96
CA PRO A 358 0.65 -5.50 13.41
C PRO A 358 1.01 -6.68 12.50
N THR A 359 2.26 -6.75 12.04
CA THR A 359 2.70 -7.77 11.08
C THR A 359 3.18 -9.03 11.79
N GLU A 360 4.21 -8.90 12.62
CA GLU A 360 4.80 -10.02 13.35
C GLU A 360 5.65 -9.53 14.53
N TYR A 361 5.97 -10.45 15.45
CA TYR A 361 7.00 -10.21 16.46
C TYR A 361 8.34 -10.72 15.94
N ASP A 362 9.21 -9.81 15.50
CA ASP A 362 10.57 -10.16 15.13
C ASP A 362 11.36 -10.47 16.40
N SER A 363 11.60 -11.76 16.64
CA SER A 363 12.25 -12.26 17.85
C SER A 363 13.78 -12.27 17.78
N LEU A 364 14.36 -12.18 16.58
CA LEU A 364 15.79 -12.40 16.37
C LEU A 364 16.56 -11.10 16.17
N PHE A 365 16.04 -10.20 15.32
CA PHE A 365 16.75 -9.00 14.92
C PHE A 365 16.27 -7.76 15.69
N ARG A 366 15.02 -7.34 15.50
CA ARG A 366 14.48 -6.10 16.09
C ARG A 366 13.86 -6.27 17.48
N ARG A 367 13.60 -7.52 17.91
CA ARG A 367 13.07 -7.91 19.23
C ARG A 367 11.83 -7.11 19.65
N GLN A 368 10.90 -6.93 18.72
CA GLN A 368 9.70 -6.14 18.93
C GLN A 368 8.56 -6.56 17.99
N LEU A 369 7.33 -6.22 18.38
CA LEU A 369 6.17 -6.31 17.49
C LEU A 369 6.28 -5.23 16.41
N LEU A 370 6.36 -5.66 15.16
CA LEU A 370 6.42 -4.76 14.01
C LEU A 370 5.02 -4.24 13.68
N ARG A 371 4.91 -2.92 13.63
CA ARG A 371 3.71 -2.20 13.21
C ARG A 371 4.12 -0.93 12.48
N GLY A 372 3.87 -0.89 11.17
CA GLY A 372 4.29 0.23 10.32
C GLY A 372 5.77 0.23 9.94
N TYR A 373 6.48 -0.86 10.22
CA TYR A 373 7.83 -1.16 9.73
C TYR A 373 7.75 -2.46 8.94
N VAL A 374 8.53 -2.53 7.87
CA VAL A 374 8.60 -3.73 7.01
C VAL A 374 9.02 -4.96 7.82
N ASP A 375 8.43 -6.11 7.52
CA ASP A 375 8.75 -7.42 8.08
C ASP A 375 10.15 -7.87 7.68
N ASP A 376 10.50 -7.82 6.39
CA ASP A 376 11.78 -8.25 5.87
C ASP A 376 12.95 -7.46 6.47
N GLU A 377 13.90 -8.18 7.06
CA GLU A 377 15.02 -7.54 7.78
C GLU A 377 15.96 -6.81 6.83
N GLY A 378 16.14 -7.30 5.60
CA GLY A 378 17.00 -6.66 4.61
C GLY A 378 16.41 -5.34 4.11
N ALA A 379 15.11 -5.29 3.84
CA ALA A 379 14.39 -4.07 3.49
C ALA A 379 14.41 -3.08 4.66
N ALA A 380 14.31 -3.56 5.91
CA ALA A 380 14.45 -2.72 7.10
C ALA A 380 15.84 -2.06 7.16
N LEU A 381 16.91 -2.79 6.81
CA LEU A 381 18.27 -2.23 6.70
C LEU A 381 18.42 -1.19 5.57
N LEU A 382 17.48 -1.12 4.62
CA LEU A 382 17.37 -0.07 3.60
C LEU A 382 16.41 1.07 4.01
N GLY A 383 15.98 1.12 5.27
CA GLY A 383 15.02 2.11 5.76
C GLY A 383 13.58 1.83 5.32
N GLY A 384 13.26 0.58 4.99
CA GLY A 384 11.91 0.14 4.63
C GLY A 384 11.53 0.36 3.15
N VAL A 385 12.47 0.77 2.29
CA VAL A 385 12.23 0.99 0.86
C VAL A 385 13.07 0.01 0.04
N SER A 386 12.44 -1.05 -0.46
CA SER A 386 13.09 -2.04 -1.32
C SER A 386 12.17 -2.56 -2.41
N GLY A 387 12.75 -3.17 -3.45
CA GLY A 387 11.97 -3.78 -4.53
C GLY A 387 11.30 -5.11 -4.15
N HIS A 388 11.73 -5.78 -3.08
CA HIS A 388 11.19 -7.08 -2.68
C HIS A 388 10.21 -7.06 -1.53
N ALA A 389 10.26 -6.03 -0.68
CA ALA A 389 9.43 -5.87 0.52
C ALA A 389 9.35 -4.39 0.94
N GLY A 390 8.39 -4.07 1.82
CA GLY A 390 8.24 -2.75 2.45
C GLY A 390 7.08 -1.90 1.92
N LEU A 391 6.33 -2.42 0.95
CA LEU A 391 5.12 -1.77 0.48
C LEU A 391 3.95 -2.06 1.44
N PHE A 392 3.18 -1.02 1.75
CA PHE A 392 1.97 -1.12 2.56
C PHE A 392 0.73 -0.76 1.76
N GLY A 393 -0.38 -1.43 2.07
CA GLY A 393 -1.66 -1.18 1.40
C GLY A 393 -2.83 -1.98 1.96
N SER A 394 -4.02 -1.66 1.46
CA SER A 394 -5.24 -2.44 1.68
C SER A 394 -5.49 -3.43 0.53
N ALA A 395 -6.44 -4.36 0.70
CA ALA A 395 -6.89 -5.25 -0.38
C ALA A 395 -7.40 -4.46 -1.60
N ASN A 396 -7.98 -3.28 -1.40
CA ASN A 396 -8.40 -2.39 -2.48
C ASN A 396 -7.22 -1.86 -3.31
N ASP A 397 -6.15 -1.47 -2.62
CA ASP A 397 -4.96 -0.94 -3.27
C ASP A 397 -4.26 -2.03 -4.10
N VAL A 398 -4.22 -3.27 -3.60
CA VAL A 398 -3.71 -4.44 -4.34
C VAL A 398 -4.59 -4.74 -5.56
N ALA A 399 -5.92 -4.73 -5.38
CA ALA A 399 -6.87 -5.05 -6.46
C ALA A 399 -6.79 -4.07 -7.64
N GLN A 400 -6.57 -2.77 -7.38
CA GLN A 400 -6.42 -1.77 -8.44
C GLN A 400 -5.27 -2.10 -9.38
N LEU A 401 -4.11 -2.52 -8.85
CA LEU A 401 -2.97 -2.89 -9.67
C LEU A 401 -3.15 -4.26 -10.32
N ALA A 402 -3.73 -5.23 -9.61
CA ALA A 402 -4.04 -6.55 -10.16
C ALA A 402 -5.01 -6.47 -11.36
N GLN A 403 -6.04 -5.63 -11.27
CA GLN A 403 -6.97 -5.40 -12.39
C GLN A 403 -6.26 -4.69 -13.55
N ALA A 404 -5.36 -3.74 -13.27
CA ALA A 404 -4.56 -3.09 -14.32
C ALA A 404 -3.70 -4.09 -15.10
N TYR A 405 -3.12 -5.11 -14.45
CA TYR A 405 -2.40 -6.17 -15.14
C TYR A 405 -3.30 -7.11 -15.92
N ALA A 406 -4.44 -7.51 -15.35
CA ALA A 406 -5.32 -8.49 -15.96
C ALA A 406 -6.10 -7.94 -17.16
N TRP A 407 -6.47 -6.66 -17.13
CA TRP A 407 -7.41 -6.06 -18.08
C TRP A 407 -6.90 -4.77 -18.74
N GLY A 408 -5.67 -4.38 -18.44
CA GLY A 408 -5.14 -3.07 -18.81
C GLY A 408 -5.69 -1.95 -17.94
N LEU A 409 -5.02 -0.81 -17.95
CA LEU A 409 -5.63 0.44 -17.53
C LEU A 409 -6.51 0.96 -18.65
N PRO A 410 -7.74 1.42 -18.37
CA PRO A 410 -8.46 2.24 -19.35
C PRO A 410 -7.58 3.44 -19.67
N ALA A 411 -7.32 3.64 -20.97
CA ALA A 411 -6.36 4.63 -21.43
C ALA A 411 -6.64 5.98 -20.76
N ALA A 412 -5.60 6.61 -20.21
CA ALA A 412 -5.70 8.02 -19.84
C ALA A 412 -6.21 8.79 -21.07
N PRO A 413 -7.18 9.72 -20.91
CA PRO A 413 -7.60 10.55 -22.02
C PRO A 413 -6.36 11.27 -22.57
N GLN A 414 -6.00 10.96 -23.82
CA GLN A 414 -4.87 11.62 -24.47
C GLN A 414 -5.17 13.12 -24.57
N PRO A 415 -4.17 14.00 -24.36
CA PRO A 415 -4.33 15.42 -24.67
C PRO A 415 -4.79 15.57 -26.12
N ALA A 416 -5.70 16.53 -26.34
CA ALA A 416 -6.53 16.67 -27.55
C ALA A 416 -5.75 16.77 -28.88
N GLU A 417 -4.44 16.96 -28.86
CA GLU A 417 -3.60 17.14 -30.06
C GLU A 417 -3.38 15.86 -30.89
N ARG A 418 -3.75 14.67 -30.41
CA ARG A 418 -3.58 13.41 -31.16
C ARG A 418 -4.88 12.81 -31.73
N GLN A 419 -6.00 13.53 -31.72
CA GLN A 419 -7.28 13.04 -32.25
C GLN A 419 -7.46 13.19 -33.77
N HIS A 420 -6.54 13.88 -34.48
CA HIS A 420 -6.68 14.09 -35.92
C HIS A 420 -6.34 12.89 -36.81
N ARG A 421 -5.73 11.81 -36.28
CA ARG A 421 -5.34 10.63 -37.10
C ARG A 421 -6.19 9.37 -36.94
N ALA A 422 -7.16 9.34 -36.05
CA ALA A 422 -7.95 8.13 -35.75
C ALA A 422 -9.47 8.29 -36.00
N ARG A 423 -9.88 9.22 -36.88
CA ARG A 423 -11.27 9.34 -37.34
C ARG A 423 -11.47 8.74 -38.73
N ARG A 424 -11.28 7.42 -38.82
CA ARG A 424 -11.95 6.59 -39.82
C ARG A 424 -12.10 5.20 -39.20
N VAL A 425 -13.29 4.63 -39.35
CA VAL A 425 -13.75 3.32 -38.85
C VAL A 425 -14.51 3.37 -37.51
N GLY A 426 -15.82 3.05 -37.59
CA GLY A 426 -16.56 2.39 -36.50
C GLY A 426 -17.68 3.20 -35.82
N ARG A 427 -18.82 3.38 -36.49
CA ARG A 427 -20.12 3.70 -35.86
C ARG A 427 -20.76 2.43 -35.25
N GLN A 428 -21.75 2.65 -34.37
CA GLN A 428 -22.77 1.71 -33.82
C GLN A 428 -22.29 0.86 -32.62
N LEU A 429 -22.98 0.71 -31.48
CA LEU A 429 -24.40 0.80 -31.10
C LEU A 429 -24.57 1.18 -29.61
N ARG A 430 -25.78 1.64 -29.27
CA ARG A 430 -26.27 1.95 -27.91
C ARG A 430 -26.89 0.70 -27.27
N ALA A 431 -26.75 0.58 -25.95
CA ALA A 431 -27.84 0.40 -24.97
C ALA A 431 -27.23 -0.03 -23.64
N PHE A 432 -27.55 0.69 -22.56
CA PHE A 432 -27.93 0.20 -21.23
C PHE A 432 -27.92 1.42 -20.29
N GLY A 433 -29.11 1.73 -19.76
CA GLY A 433 -29.38 2.95 -19.02
C GLY A 433 -28.95 2.86 -17.57
N LEU A 434 -28.07 3.76 -17.17
CA LEU A 434 -27.85 4.20 -15.79
C LEU A 434 -27.65 5.72 -15.83
N HIS A 435 -28.45 6.47 -15.07
CA HIS A 435 -28.53 7.94 -15.15
C HIS A 435 -27.85 8.57 -13.93
N GLY A 436 -26.63 9.06 -14.12
CA GLY A 436 -26.04 10.13 -13.31
C GLY A 436 -25.85 11.37 -14.18
N HIS A 437 -26.01 12.57 -13.61
CA HIS A 437 -25.80 13.84 -14.33
C HIS A 437 -24.56 14.55 -13.79
N VAL A 438 -23.77 15.17 -14.67
CA VAL A 438 -22.67 16.09 -14.31
C VAL A 438 -22.82 17.36 -15.16
N PHE A 439 -22.62 18.55 -14.60
CA PHE A 439 -22.59 19.87 -15.27
C PHE A 439 -21.27 20.55 -14.96
N LEU A 440 -20.73 21.43 -15.82
CA LEU A 440 -19.61 22.33 -15.51
C LEU A 440 -20.19 23.75 -15.38
N GLY A 441 -19.78 24.48 -14.34
CA GLY A 441 -20.01 25.92 -14.21
C GLY A 441 -18.99 26.73 -15.00
#